data_AF-A0A0J9WVJ9-F1
#
_entry.id   AF-A0A0J9WVJ9-F1
#
_cell.length_a   1.000
_cell.length_b   1.000
_cell.length_c   1.000
_cell.angle_alpha   90.00
_cell.angle_beta   90.00
_cell.angle_gamma   90.00
#
_symmetry.space_group_name_H-M   'P 1'
#
loop_
_entity.id
_entity.type
_entity.pdbx_description
1 polymer ?
#
loop_
_entity_poly.entity_id
_entity_poly.type
_entity_poly.pdbx_seq_one_letter_code
_entity_poly.pdbx_strand_id
1 'polypeptide(L)'
;MAQAQTQENEQDLGEPQFAYHAVVEPIFIVGVMIASCYFNRLRNFSIIPSSKSADQGLLGQSKPEPWDEEDVHDETERLNLADAASPTETHPPKKRTCCGTVVHTPNSSRYAKYWHSRFIQKFPFLVEMFYWVVNLLFYVGVKSANMTVKTREMEAVKTDAIVAYETVQHNCAVARETARFREHVTVFQRAERLVQWSLNGLNLTQSSIFTLGTALLVSVSAYKISIGEQTVETPGVVEKPDAIQLPSPKGEVSFNDVKFAYHVKKGDPVLDGINFTVAPGTKTAIVGESGSGKSTSLKLLFRFYDVTDGSITIDGHDLRDLKLESLRSNIGVVPQDTVLFNATIMYNLLYARPDATEADVYEACKAANIHERILNFPDGYETKVGERGLKLSGGERQRSVRSKMLSSASPKVAQPSQSHQIIVLHKGKIVERGTHNELLAQGGRYHAMWEKQTTIEKKEKEKKELEGEASETGSQ
;
A
#
# COMPACT_ATOMS: atom_id res chain seq x y z
N MET A 1 -10.40 -13.99 -6.65
CA MET A 1 -10.50 -12.57 -6.24
C MET A 1 -10.56 -12.48 -4.71
N ALA A 2 -9.42 -12.54 -3.99
CA ALA A 2 -9.46 -12.41 -2.53
C ALA A 2 -8.20 -11.81 -1.86
N GLN A 3 -7.19 -11.31 -2.59
CA GLN A 3 -5.93 -10.89 -1.92
C GLN A 3 -5.22 -9.63 -2.46
N ALA A 4 -5.82 -8.80 -3.32
CA ALA A 4 -5.05 -7.74 -3.99
C ALA A 4 -5.60 -6.30 -3.91
N GLN A 5 -6.64 -5.99 -3.13
CA GLN A 5 -7.21 -4.63 -3.09
C GLN A 5 -7.51 -4.06 -1.69
N THR A 6 -6.91 -4.59 -0.64
CA THR A 6 -7.19 -4.18 0.75
C THR A 6 -6.14 -3.21 1.32
N GLN A 7 -5.58 -2.28 0.53
CA GLN A 7 -4.56 -1.34 1.03
C GLN A 7 -4.82 0.15 0.81
N GLU A 8 -5.91 0.56 0.16
CA GLU A 8 -6.22 1.99 0.02
C GLU A 8 -7.69 2.23 0.37
N ASN A 9 -7.98 2.60 1.63
CA ASN A 9 -9.11 3.44 2.10
C ASN A 9 -9.47 3.16 3.58
N GLU A 10 -8.51 3.24 4.49
CA GLU A 10 -8.76 3.35 5.93
C GLU A 10 -8.56 4.81 6.36
N GLN A 11 -9.54 5.67 6.12
CA GLN A 11 -9.66 6.96 6.79
C GLN A 11 -11.14 7.39 6.82
N ASP A 12 -11.64 7.63 8.03
CA ASP A 12 -12.93 8.25 8.42
C ASP A 12 -14.23 7.41 8.50
N LEU A 13 -14.30 6.60 9.56
CA LEU A 13 -15.54 6.07 10.16
C LEU A 13 -15.73 6.57 11.60
N GLY A 14 -16.78 7.36 11.82
CA GLY A 14 -17.35 7.70 13.12
C GLY A 14 -18.59 6.85 13.42
N GLU A 15 -18.71 6.43 14.68
CA GLU A 15 -19.47 5.30 15.23
C GLU A 15 -21.02 5.30 15.10
N PRO A 16 -21.65 4.13 15.34
CA PRO A 16 -22.40 4.03 16.61
C PRO A 16 -22.30 2.64 17.31
N GLN A 17 -21.86 2.66 18.57
CA GLN A 17 -22.14 1.71 19.67
C GLN A 17 -22.25 0.17 19.42
N PHE A 18 -21.40 -0.42 18.57
CA PHE A 18 -20.94 -1.83 18.69
C PHE A 18 -19.60 -1.95 19.49
N ALA A 19 -19.18 -0.84 20.10
CA ALA A 19 -18.93 -0.63 21.53
C ALA A 19 -18.06 -1.56 22.42
N TYR A 20 -17.58 -2.76 22.04
CA TYR A 20 -16.67 -3.51 22.96
C TYR A 20 -15.50 -4.29 22.33
N HIS A 21 -15.60 -4.90 21.15
CA HIS A 21 -14.53 -5.81 20.66
C HIS A 21 -13.47 -5.16 19.76
N ALA A 22 -13.83 -4.19 18.91
CA ALA A 22 -12.86 -3.41 18.13
C ALA A 22 -12.07 -2.40 18.99
N VAL A 23 -12.55 -2.12 20.20
CA VAL A 23 -11.97 -1.17 21.18
C VAL A 23 -10.98 -1.87 22.12
N VAL A 24 -11.02 -3.20 22.26
CA VAL A 24 -10.11 -3.97 23.14
C VAL A 24 -8.74 -4.22 22.50
N GLU A 25 -8.65 -4.37 21.18
CA GLU A 25 -7.39 -4.77 20.53
C GLU A 25 -6.32 -3.66 20.48
N PRO A 26 -6.59 -2.42 20.05
CA PRO A 26 -5.56 -1.37 20.04
C PRO A 26 -5.17 -0.87 21.45
N ILE A 27 -6.11 -0.91 22.40
CA ILE A 27 -5.93 -0.43 23.78
C ILE A 27 -5.12 -1.43 24.65
N PHE A 28 -5.11 -2.71 24.28
CA PHE A 28 -4.24 -3.76 24.86
C PHE A 28 -2.83 -3.77 24.26
N ILE A 29 -2.75 -3.51 22.95
CA ILE A 29 -1.49 -3.34 22.20
C ILE A 29 -0.63 -2.22 22.81
N VAL A 30 -1.25 -1.13 23.28
CA VAL A 30 -0.56 0.00 23.94
C VAL A 30 -0.32 -0.24 25.44
N GLY A 31 -1.14 -1.08 26.11
CA GLY A 31 -1.02 -1.41 27.54
C GLY A 31 0.18 -2.30 27.92
N VAL A 32 0.64 -3.18 27.03
CA VAL A 32 1.83 -4.04 27.25
C VAL A 32 3.12 -3.39 26.78
N MET A 33 3.08 -2.53 25.74
CA MET A 33 4.19 -1.63 25.44
C MET A 33 4.58 -0.77 26.65
N ILE A 34 3.63 -0.45 27.53
CA ILE A 34 3.84 0.25 28.81
C ILE A 34 4.59 -0.62 29.87
N ALA A 35 4.53 -1.96 29.82
CA ALA A 35 5.41 -2.83 30.62
C ALA A 35 6.83 -2.95 30.00
N SER A 36 6.92 -2.83 28.67
CA SER A 36 8.16 -2.92 27.87
C SER A 36 9.23 -1.89 28.25
N CYS A 37 8.89 -0.79 28.92
CA CYS A 37 9.88 0.18 29.39
C CYS A 37 10.06 0.20 30.91
N TYR A 38 9.09 -0.31 31.67
CA TYR A 38 9.08 -0.20 33.13
C TYR A 38 10.08 -1.16 33.81
N PHE A 39 10.32 -2.35 33.24
CA PHE A 39 11.35 -3.28 33.73
C PHE A 39 12.76 -3.00 33.18
N ASN A 40 12.84 -2.32 32.03
CA ASN A 40 14.07 -1.84 31.39
C ASN A 40 14.90 -0.91 32.33
N ARG A 41 14.31 -0.46 33.45
CA ARG A 41 14.88 0.49 34.42
C ARG A 41 15.18 -0.08 35.81
N LEU A 42 14.77 -1.30 36.16
CA LEU A 42 14.98 -1.85 37.53
C LEU A 42 16.19 -2.79 37.67
N ARG A 43 16.80 -3.28 36.57
CA ARG A 43 17.87 -4.29 36.62
C ARG A 43 19.27 -3.83 36.18
N ASN A 44 19.43 -2.60 35.69
CA ASN A 44 20.76 -1.97 35.56
C ASN A 44 21.41 -1.65 36.93
N PHE A 45 20.85 -2.17 38.04
CA PHE A 45 21.24 -1.91 39.42
C PHE A 45 22.08 -3.02 40.07
N SER A 46 22.46 -4.11 39.39
CA SER A 46 23.39 -5.10 39.98
C SER A 46 24.15 -5.95 38.96
N ILE A 47 25.46 -5.66 38.87
CA ILE A 47 26.59 -6.56 38.56
C ILE A 47 26.92 -6.79 37.06
N ILE A 48 27.94 -6.06 36.60
CA ILE A 48 29.17 -6.64 36.02
C ILE A 48 30.37 -5.98 36.76
N PRO A 49 31.40 -6.73 37.18
CA PRO A 49 32.26 -6.36 38.31
C PRO A 49 33.49 -5.54 37.93
N SER A 50 34.03 -4.87 38.94
CA SER A 50 35.40 -4.34 39.00
C SER A 50 36.42 -5.47 38.77
N SER A 51 37.32 -5.28 37.81
CA SER A 51 38.67 -5.85 37.85
C SER A 51 39.69 -4.79 37.44
N LYS A 52 40.40 -4.26 38.43
CA LYS A 52 41.70 -3.59 38.26
C LYS A 52 42.81 -4.65 38.20
N SER A 53 43.91 -4.28 37.52
CA SER A 53 45.25 -4.90 37.40
C SER A 53 45.37 -6.04 36.38
N ALA A 54 46.35 -6.13 35.50
CA ALA A 54 47.57 -5.34 35.24
C ALA A 54 48.00 -5.54 33.77
N ASP A 55 48.53 -4.50 33.13
CA ASP A 55 49.83 -4.57 32.42
C ASP A 55 50.26 -3.16 32.00
N GLN A 56 51.34 -2.70 32.63
CA GLN A 56 52.17 -1.58 32.22
C GLN A 56 53.22 -2.10 31.23
N GLY A 57 53.49 -1.35 30.15
CA GLY A 57 54.82 -1.29 29.55
C GLY A 57 54.89 -1.27 28.02
N LEU A 58 55.63 -0.26 27.51
CA LEU A 58 56.24 -0.11 26.17
C LEU A 58 55.28 0.40 25.07
N LEU A 59 55.45 1.56 24.38
CA LEU A 59 56.52 2.55 24.10
C LEU A 59 55.80 3.91 23.88
N GLY A 60 56.29 5.11 24.20
CA GLY A 60 57.54 5.74 23.79
C GLY A 60 57.25 7.02 22.97
N GLN A 61 57.31 8.18 23.63
CA GLN A 61 57.64 9.56 23.18
C GLN A 61 57.29 10.06 21.75
N SER A 62 56.64 11.23 21.66
CA SER A 62 57.30 12.52 21.29
C SER A 62 56.29 13.67 21.09
N LYS A 63 56.48 14.79 21.81
CA LYS A 63 55.93 16.13 21.51
C LYS A 63 56.62 16.73 20.27
N PRO A 64 56.02 17.73 19.62
CA PRO A 64 56.74 19.01 19.55
C PRO A 64 55.88 20.27 19.73
N GLU A 65 56.57 21.33 20.14
CA GLU A 65 56.28 22.77 20.10
C GLU A 65 57.64 23.45 19.76
N PRO A 66 57.76 24.78 19.49
CA PRO A 66 56.89 25.75 18.80
C PRO A 66 57.71 26.70 17.85
N TRP A 67 57.28 27.97 17.70
CA TRP A 67 57.84 29.21 17.06
C TRP A 67 57.28 29.54 15.64
N ASP A 68 56.88 30.77 15.24
CA ASP A 68 56.85 32.10 15.89
C ASP A 68 56.13 33.19 15.03
N GLU A 69 56.01 34.41 15.61
CA GLU A 69 55.81 35.78 15.04
C GLU A 69 54.40 36.24 14.61
N GLU A 70 53.97 37.51 14.73
CA GLU A 70 54.18 38.66 15.65
C GLU A 70 53.16 39.74 15.19
N ASP A 71 52.61 40.50 16.14
CA ASP A 71 52.08 41.89 16.11
C ASP A 71 51.16 42.46 15.00
N VAL A 72 50.13 43.22 15.43
CA VAL A 72 50.04 44.70 15.27
C VAL A 72 48.89 45.24 16.14
N HIS A 73 49.25 46.18 17.01
CA HIS A 73 48.40 47.17 17.69
C HIS A 73 48.19 48.40 16.78
N ASP A 74 47.00 49.00 16.78
CA ASP A 74 46.78 50.46 16.62
C ASP A 74 45.32 50.78 17.06
N GLU A 75 45.04 51.30 18.26
CA GLU A 75 45.04 52.70 18.73
C GLU A 75 44.06 53.69 18.04
N THR A 76 43.10 54.18 18.85
CA THR A 76 42.38 55.48 18.78
C THR A 76 41.48 55.76 17.55
N GLU A 77 40.26 56.30 17.65
CA GLU A 77 39.86 57.50 18.37
C GLU A 77 38.31 57.63 18.47
N ARG A 78 37.86 58.11 19.63
CA ARG A 78 36.60 58.80 20.01
C ARG A 78 35.46 58.92 18.97
N LEU A 79 34.23 58.63 19.41
CA LEU A 79 33.15 59.63 19.64
C LEU A 79 31.81 59.00 20.08
N ASN A 80 31.32 59.49 21.23
CA ASN A 80 29.91 59.74 21.61
C ASN A 80 28.93 58.56 21.80
N LEU A 81 28.56 58.24 23.04
CA LEU A 81 27.47 58.85 23.84
C LEU A 81 26.06 58.52 23.31
N ALA A 82 25.39 57.56 23.94
CA ALA A 82 24.25 57.79 24.85
C ALA A 82 23.30 56.56 24.91
N ASP A 83 23.09 56.10 26.14
CA ASP A 83 21.84 55.59 26.73
C ASP A 83 21.15 54.33 26.17
N ALA A 84 21.24 53.22 26.92
CA ALA A 84 20.11 52.73 27.74
C ALA A 84 20.40 51.38 28.45
N ALA A 85 20.35 51.40 29.78
CA ALA A 85 19.85 50.38 30.73
C ALA A 85 20.34 48.89 30.70
N SER A 86 21.15 48.56 31.72
CA SER A 86 21.13 47.44 32.72
C SER A 86 20.68 45.99 32.37
N PRO A 87 21.15 44.98 33.15
CA PRO A 87 21.52 43.65 32.64
C PRO A 87 20.45 42.55 32.85
N THR A 88 20.50 41.52 32.01
CA THR A 88 19.95 40.18 32.34
C THR A 88 21.04 39.13 32.21
N GLU A 89 21.31 38.45 33.33
CA GLU A 89 22.32 37.41 33.49
C GLU A 89 21.92 36.08 32.80
N THR A 90 22.79 35.66 31.87
CA THR A 90 23.36 34.33 31.65
C THR A 90 22.52 33.04 31.83
N HIS A 91 22.38 32.27 30.74
CA HIS A 91 22.47 30.80 30.73
C HIS A 91 23.09 30.27 29.40
N PRO A 92 23.93 29.20 29.43
CA PRO A 92 24.61 28.63 28.25
C PRO A 92 23.74 27.60 27.47
N PRO A 93 24.19 27.10 26.29
CA PRO A 93 23.29 26.83 25.16
C PRO A 93 22.61 25.45 25.17
N LYS A 94 21.33 25.43 24.79
CA LYS A 94 20.53 24.21 24.58
C LYS A 94 20.93 23.50 23.27
N LYS A 95 21.46 22.27 23.40
CA LYS A 95 21.46 21.27 22.32
C LYS A 95 20.03 20.81 22.06
N ARG A 96 19.59 20.87 20.79
CA ARG A 96 18.30 20.34 20.34
C ARG A 96 18.32 18.81 20.37
N THR A 97 17.52 18.20 21.23
CA THR A 97 17.04 16.82 21.08
C THR A 97 15.53 16.89 20.85
N CYS A 98 15.09 16.30 19.73
CA CYS A 98 13.68 16.09 19.44
C CYS A 98 13.09 15.17 20.51
N CYS A 99 12.16 15.67 21.32
CA CYS A 99 11.24 14.83 22.08
C CYS A 99 9.92 15.60 22.20
N GLY A 100 8.87 15.07 21.57
CA GLY A 100 7.52 15.62 21.68
C GLY A 100 7.04 15.53 23.13
N THR A 101 6.58 16.66 23.66
CA THR A 101 6.02 16.77 24.99
C THR A 101 4.69 16.03 25.06
N VAL A 102 4.67 14.84 25.66
CA VAL A 102 3.43 14.15 26.04
C VAL A 102 2.89 14.83 27.30
N VAL A 103 1.73 15.47 27.17
CA VAL A 103 0.98 16.06 28.28
C VAL A 103 0.49 14.93 29.20
N HIS A 104 1.07 14.81 30.40
CA HIS A 104 0.62 13.87 31.42
C HIS A 104 -0.69 14.37 32.06
N THR A 105 -1.82 13.74 31.73
CA THR A 105 -3.07 13.88 32.52
C THR A 105 -3.04 12.93 33.73
N PRO A 106 -3.50 13.33 34.94
CA PRO A 106 -3.37 12.53 36.17
C PRO A 106 -4.20 11.23 36.19
N ASN A 107 -5.13 11.03 35.26
CA ASN A 107 -6.11 9.95 35.29
C ASN A 107 -5.77 8.73 34.40
N SER A 108 -4.81 8.86 33.48
CA SER A 108 -4.36 7.74 32.61
C SER A 108 -3.59 6.66 33.38
N SER A 109 -2.87 7.06 34.44
CA SER A 109 -2.07 6.16 35.29
C SER A 109 -2.92 5.17 36.11
N ARG A 110 -4.12 5.58 36.56
CA ARG A 110 -5.02 4.68 37.33
C ARG A 110 -5.76 3.70 36.43
N TYR A 111 -6.23 4.15 35.26
CA TYR A 111 -6.85 3.26 34.27
C TYR A 111 -5.85 2.27 33.68
N ALA A 112 -4.63 2.71 33.36
CA ALA A 112 -3.55 1.83 32.92
C ALA A 112 -3.20 0.78 33.98
N LYS A 113 -3.06 1.17 35.26
CA LYS A 113 -2.79 0.22 36.36
C LYS A 113 -3.95 -0.75 36.64
N TYR A 114 -5.19 -0.29 36.52
CA TYR A 114 -6.39 -1.10 36.70
C TYR A 114 -6.52 -2.17 35.61
N TRP A 115 -6.38 -1.77 34.35
CA TRP A 115 -6.38 -2.70 33.22
C TRP A 115 -5.13 -3.58 33.21
N HIS A 116 -3.96 -3.08 33.60
CA HIS A 116 -2.73 -3.86 33.76
C HIS A 116 -2.91 -5.02 34.75
N SER A 117 -3.51 -4.75 35.93
CA SER A 117 -3.79 -5.80 36.91
C SER A 117 -4.81 -6.82 36.38
N ARG A 118 -5.92 -6.35 35.81
CA ARG A 118 -6.97 -7.23 35.24
C ARG A 118 -6.49 -8.01 34.01
N PHE A 119 -5.59 -7.43 33.22
CA PHE A 119 -5.08 -8.02 31.99
C PHE A 119 -4.01 -9.08 32.27
N ILE A 120 -3.02 -8.76 33.11
CA ILE A 120 -2.00 -9.70 33.56
C ILE A 120 -2.63 -10.88 34.31
N GLN A 121 -3.67 -10.62 35.12
CA GLN A 121 -4.40 -11.68 35.80
C GLN A 121 -5.20 -12.58 34.84
N LYS A 122 -5.70 -12.04 33.73
CA LYS A 122 -6.47 -12.82 32.75
C LYS A 122 -5.60 -13.57 31.75
N PHE A 123 -4.41 -13.06 31.42
CA PHE A 123 -3.55 -13.62 30.38
C PHE A 123 -2.06 -13.65 30.78
N PRO A 124 -1.69 -14.32 31.88
CA PRO A 124 -0.30 -14.35 32.37
C PRO A 124 0.68 -14.96 31.34
N PHE A 125 0.21 -15.95 30.56
CA PHE A 125 1.03 -16.60 29.54
C PHE A 125 1.47 -15.67 28.41
N LEU A 126 0.64 -14.72 27.97
CA LEU A 126 0.99 -13.79 26.90
C LEU A 126 2.06 -12.79 27.34
N VAL A 127 2.04 -12.41 28.62
CA VAL A 127 3.01 -11.47 29.22
C VAL A 127 4.38 -12.12 29.35
N GLU A 128 4.43 -13.36 29.86
CA GLU A 128 5.67 -14.15 29.94
C GLU A 128 6.28 -14.42 28.56
N MET A 129 5.44 -14.72 27.58
CA MET A 129 5.85 -14.96 26.20
C MET A 129 6.45 -13.71 25.53
N PHE A 130 5.81 -12.55 25.71
CA PHE A 130 6.35 -11.27 25.20
C PHE A 130 7.68 -10.91 25.88
N TYR A 131 7.78 -11.14 27.19
CA TYR A 131 9.02 -10.95 27.94
C TYR A 131 10.18 -11.80 27.39
N TRP A 132 9.92 -13.08 27.11
CA TRP A 132 10.92 -13.97 26.49
C TRP A 132 11.38 -13.49 25.12
N VAL A 133 10.46 -13.06 24.26
CA VAL A 133 10.78 -12.53 22.92
C VAL A 133 11.65 -11.27 23.02
N VAL A 134 11.32 -10.33 23.90
CA VAL A 134 12.11 -9.10 24.09
C VAL A 134 13.51 -9.39 24.63
N ASN A 135 13.64 -10.29 25.61
CA ASN A 135 14.95 -10.67 26.13
C ASN A 135 15.81 -11.39 25.08
N LEU A 136 15.19 -12.25 24.27
CA LEU A 136 15.89 -12.95 23.19
C LEU A 136 16.34 -11.98 22.10
N LEU A 137 15.53 -10.98 21.74
CA LEU A 137 15.91 -9.89 20.82
C LEU A 137 17.13 -9.11 21.33
N PHE A 138 17.13 -8.74 22.61
CA PHE A 138 18.27 -8.07 23.23
C PHE A 138 19.53 -8.95 23.21
N TYR A 139 19.37 -10.24 23.53
CA TYR A 139 20.45 -11.23 23.49
C TYR A 139 21.06 -11.34 22.08
N VAL A 140 20.23 -11.47 21.05
CA VAL A 140 20.66 -11.49 19.64
C VAL A 140 21.43 -10.22 19.31
N GLY A 141 20.93 -9.04 19.72
CA GLY A 141 21.61 -7.76 19.51
C GLY A 141 23.03 -7.73 20.09
N VAL A 142 23.21 -8.17 21.34
CA VAL A 142 24.53 -8.24 21.99
C VAL A 142 25.46 -9.24 21.28
N LYS A 143 24.94 -10.40 20.85
CA LYS A 143 25.75 -11.39 20.14
C LYS A 143 26.16 -10.93 18.74
N SER A 144 25.28 -10.26 18.01
CA SER A 144 25.57 -9.68 16.70
C SER A 144 26.62 -8.57 16.77
N ALA A 145 26.59 -7.75 17.83
CA ALA A 145 27.63 -6.74 18.08
C ALA A 145 29.00 -7.40 18.31
N ASN A 146 29.06 -8.42 19.18
CA ASN A 146 30.28 -9.18 19.43
C ASN A 146 30.83 -9.88 18.17
N MET A 147 29.95 -10.48 17.37
CA MET A 147 30.33 -11.10 16.09
C MET A 147 30.95 -10.08 15.15
N THR A 148 30.37 -8.88 15.04
CA THR A 148 30.90 -7.79 14.18
C THR A 148 32.33 -7.39 14.58
N VAL A 149 32.63 -7.34 15.88
CA VAL A 149 33.99 -7.09 16.38
C VAL A 149 34.95 -8.20 15.93
N LYS A 150 34.54 -9.47 16.05
CA LYS A 150 35.35 -10.62 15.61
C LYS A 150 35.55 -10.68 14.09
N THR A 151 34.56 -10.26 13.30
CA THR A 151 34.73 -10.10 11.85
C THR A 151 35.79 -9.06 11.53
N ARG A 152 35.81 -7.91 12.22
CA ARG A 152 36.81 -6.86 12.01
C ARG A 152 38.22 -7.33 12.36
N GLU A 153 38.39 -8.03 13.49
CA GLU A 153 39.68 -8.63 13.88
C GLU A 153 40.18 -9.62 12.82
N MET A 154 39.30 -10.48 12.31
CA MET A 154 39.63 -11.46 11.26
C MET A 154 40.03 -10.79 9.94
N GLU A 155 39.26 -9.80 9.48
CA GLU A 155 39.57 -9.06 8.25
C GLU A 155 40.83 -8.20 8.37
N ALA A 156 41.13 -7.65 9.56
CA ALA A 156 42.37 -6.93 9.80
C ALA A 156 43.60 -7.84 9.62
N VAL A 157 43.62 -9.01 10.26
CA VAL A 157 44.73 -9.98 10.13
C VAL A 157 44.93 -10.44 8.68
N LYS A 158 43.82 -10.69 7.97
CA LYS A 158 43.85 -11.04 6.55
C LYS A 158 44.42 -9.90 5.71
N THR A 159 43.97 -8.67 5.93
CA THR A 159 44.41 -7.49 5.18
C THR A 159 45.90 -7.22 5.44
N ASP A 160 46.35 -7.30 6.70
CA ASP A 160 47.77 -7.13 7.06
C ASP A 160 48.67 -8.14 6.32
N ALA A 161 48.25 -9.41 6.26
CA ALA A 161 48.99 -10.46 5.55
C ALA A 161 49.02 -10.26 4.02
N ILE A 162 47.94 -9.74 3.44
CA ILE A 162 47.84 -9.47 1.99
C ILE A 162 48.62 -8.20 1.61
N VAL A 163 48.54 -7.14 2.41
CA VAL A 163 49.28 -5.89 2.17
C VAL A 163 50.78 -6.12 2.28
N ALA A 164 51.22 -6.96 3.22
CA ALA A 164 52.62 -7.36 3.38
C ALA A 164 53.01 -8.60 2.56
N TYR A 165 52.35 -8.84 1.41
CA TYR A 165 52.51 -10.07 0.61
C TYR A 165 53.98 -10.40 0.30
N GLU A 166 54.76 -9.43 -0.18
CA GLU A 166 56.17 -9.63 -0.53
C GLU A 166 56.99 -10.07 0.69
N THR A 167 56.83 -9.41 1.82
CA THR A 167 57.50 -9.73 3.09
C THR A 167 57.15 -11.14 3.59
N VAL A 168 55.89 -11.56 3.47
CA VAL A 168 55.44 -12.90 3.86
C VAL A 168 56.06 -13.97 2.96
N GLN A 169 56.16 -13.71 1.66
CA GLN A 169 56.77 -14.62 0.69
C GLN A 169 58.28 -14.74 0.89
N HIS A 170 58.98 -13.61 1.02
CA HIS A 170 60.43 -13.60 1.21
C HIS A 170 60.87 -14.33 2.49
N ASN A 171 60.07 -14.26 3.55
CA ASN A 171 60.34 -14.96 4.81
C ASN A 171 59.77 -16.38 4.89
N CYS A 172 59.21 -16.92 3.79
CA CYS A 172 58.51 -18.22 3.76
C CYS A 172 57.46 -18.36 4.89
N ALA A 173 56.80 -17.26 5.27
CA ALA A 173 55.92 -17.19 6.43
C ALA A 173 54.45 -17.53 6.12
N VAL A 174 54.15 -17.98 4.90
CA VAL A 174 52.79 -18.28 4.42
C VAL A 174 52.06 -19.27 5.35
N ALA A 175 52.73 -20.33 5.79
CA ALA A 175 52.13 -21.32 6.70
C ALA A 175 51.78 -20.71 8.07
N ARG A 176 52.62 -19.79 8.57
CA ARG A 176 52.42 -19.08 9.84
C ARG A 176 51.24 -18.12 9.76
N GLU A 177 51.18 -17.28 8.73
CA GLU A 177 50.06 -16.34 8.55
C GLU A 177 48.74 -17.07 8.27
N THR A 178 48.78 -18.19 7.55
CA THR A 178 47.60 -19.04 7.33
C THR A 178 47.09 -19.66 8.65
N ALA A 179 48.00 -20.11 9.52
CA ALA A 179 47.63 -20.65 10.84
C ALA A 179 47.03 -19.55 11.74
N ARG A 180 47.64 -18.36 11.76
CA ARG A 180 47.14 -17.19 12.48
C ARG A 180 45.74 -16.80 12.00
N PHE A 181 45.53 -16.72 10.68
CA PHE A 181 44.20 -16.42 10.13
C PHE A 181 43.17 -17.50 10.49
N ARG A 182 43.54 -18.79 10.41
CA ARG A 182 42.67 -19.90 10.78
C ARG A 182 42.18 -19.80 12.22
N GLU A 183 43.02 -19.38 13.16
CA GLU A 183 42.62 -19.18 14.56
C GLU A 183 41.50 -18.14 14.67
N HIS A 184 41.65 -16.97 14.03
CA HIS A 184 40.62 -15.94 14.00
C HIS A 184 39.32 -16.39 13.32
N VAL A 185 39.41 -17.18 12.24
CA VAL A 185 38.23 -17.78 11.59
C VAL A 185 37.47 -18.67 12.57
N THR A 186 38.14 -19.50 13.37
CA THR A 186 37.43 -20.37 14.34
C THR A 186 36.72 -19.58 15.44
N VAL A 187 37.29 -18.47 15.89
CA VAL A 187 36.67 -17.57 16.88
C VAL A 187 35.45 -16.88 16.28
N PHE A 188 35.56 -16.39 15.04
CA PHE A 188 34.43 -15.82 14.29
C PHE A 188 33.30 -16.84 14.09
N GLN A 189 33.61 -18.05 13.62
CA GLN A 189 32.61 -19.12 13.39
C GLN A 189 31.88 -19.55 14.67
N ARG A 190 32.52 -19.48 15.84
CA ARG A 190 31.84 -19.72 17.13
C ARG A 190 30.85 -18.60 17.44
N ALA A 191 31.23 -17.34 17.23
CA ALA A 191 30.36 -16.20 17.43
C ALA A 191 29.18 -16.21 16.43
N GLU A 192 29.44 -16.51 15.17
CA GLU A 192 28.44 -16.63 14.11
C GLU A 192 27.42 -17.73 14.41
N ARG A 193 27.87 -18.92 14.82
CA ARG A 193 26.96 -20.02 15.21
C ARG A 193 26.02 -19.62 16.34
N LEU A 194 26.51 -18.88 17.34
CA LEU A 194 25.66 -18.39 18.44
C LEU A 194 24.59 -17.40 17.95
N VAL A 195 24.95 -16.50 17.03
CA VAL A 195 23.99 -15.57 16.42
C VAL A 195 22.94 -16.34 15.61
N GLN A 196 23.37 -17.27 14.75
CA GLN A 196 22.47 -18.08 13.93
C GLN A 196 21.51 -18.93 14.77
N TRP A 197 22.01 -19.58 15.82
CA TRP A 197 21.17 -20.38 16.72
C TRP A 197 20.16 -19.53 17.48
N SER A 198 20.56 -18.35 17.96
CA SER A 198 19.65 -17.44 18.66
C SER A 198 18.60 -16.81 17.75
N LEU A 199 18.96 -16.47 16.50
CA LEU A 199 18.02 -15.98 15.49
C LEU A 199 17.01 -17.06 15.08
N ASN A 200 17.46 -18.29 14.84
CA ASN A 200 16.56 -19.41 14.53
C ASN A 200 15.65 -19.74 15.70
N GLY A 201 16.16 -19.69 16.94
CA GLY A 201 15.35 -19.84 18.15
C GLY A 201 14.27 -18.76 18.29
N LEU A 202 14.59 -17.51 17.95
CA LEU A 202 13.62 -16.41 17.93
C LEU A 202 12.52 -16.66 16.90
N ASN A 203 12.89 -16.98 15.67
CA ASN A 203 11.95 -17.24 14.59
C ASN A 203 11.03 -18.44 14.90
N LEU A 204 11.59 -19.52 15.46
CA LEU A 204 10.83 -20.70 15.87
C LEU A 204 9.80 -20.33 16.95
N THR A 205 10.22 -19.55 17.95
CA THR A 205 9.35 -19.11 19.04
C THR A 205 8.22 -18.23 18.51
N GLN A 206 8.54 -17.20 17.73
CA GLN A 206 7.55 -16.30 17.13
C GLN A 206 6.56 -17.05 16.23
N SER A 207 7.06 -17.93 15.35
CA SER A 207 6.21 -18.69 14.44
C SER A 207 5.28 -19.65 15.18
N SER A 208 5.77 -20.30 16.25
CA SER A 208 4.95 -21.18 17.10
C SER A 208 3.83 -20.39 17.77
N ILE A 209 4.13 -19.20 18.28
CA ILE A 209 3.16 -18.31 18.91
C ILE A 209 2.06 -17.90 17.92
N PHE A 210 2.45 -17.40 16.75
CA PHE A 210 1.49 -16.98 15.73
C PHE A 210 0.64 -18.15 15.26
N THR A 211 1.23 -19.31 14.99
CA THR A 211 0.52 -20.48 14.49
C THR A 211 -0.47 -21.03 15.53
N LEU A 212 -0.06 -21.15 16.78
CA LEU A 212 -0.95 -21.62 17.86
C LEU A 212 -2.05 -20.59 18.16
N GLY A 213 -1.71 -19.29 18.13
CA GLY A 213 -2.66 -18.21 18.33
C GLY A 213 -3.72 -18.12 17.23
N THR A 214 -3.32 -18.22 15.96
CA THR A 214 -4.25 -18.23 14.84
C THR A 214 -5.10 -19.51 14.82
N ALA A 215 -4.51 -20.68 15.11
CA ALA A 215 -5.27 -21.92 15.22
C ALA A 215 -6.35 -21.86 16.32
N LEU A 216 -6.02 -21.28 17.48
CA LEU A 216 -6.99 -21.05 18.55
C LEU A 216 -8.08 -20.08 18.13
N LEU A 217 -7.71 -18.94 17.53
CA LEU A 217 -8.66 -17.93 17.05
C LEU A 217 -9.65 -18.54 16.05
N VAL A 218 -9.13 -19.23 15.03
CA VAL A 218 -9.95 -19.91 14.01
C VAL A 218 -10.86 -20.95 14.65
N SER A 219 -10.36 -21.72 15.62
CA SER A 219 -11.16 -22.73 16.34
C SER A 219 -12.31 -22.08 17.14
N VAL A 220 -12.05 -20.97 17.82
CA VAL A 220 -13.08 -20.21 18.56
C VAL A 220 -14.11 -19.61 17.60
N SER A 221 -13.68 -19.04 16.48
CA SER A 221 -14.59 -18.53 15.45
C SER A 221 -15.44 -19.65 14.85
N ALA A 222 -14.84 -20.81 14.52
CA ALA A 222 -15.57 -21.96 14.01
C ALA A 222 -16.59 -22.49 15.03
N TYR A 223 -16.22 -22.53 16.31
CA TYR A 223 -17.15 -22.90 17.39
C TYR A 223 -18.31 -21.91 17.49
N LYS A 224 -18.05 -20.60 17.47
CA LYS A 224 -19.07 -19.54 17.48
C LYS A 224 -20.02 -19.59 16.28
N ILE A 225 -19.50 -19.94 15.11
CA ILE A 225 -20.31 -20.16 13.91
C ILE A 225 -21.17 -21.42 14.08
N SER A 226 -20.62 -22.50 14.63
CA SER A 226 -21.34 -23.76 14.85
C SER A 226 -22.51 -23.63 15.83
N ILE A 227 -22.42 -22.73 16.82
CA ILE A 227 -23.50 -22.43 17.78
C ILE A 227 -24.45 -21.33 17.27
N GLY A 228 -24.18 -20.74 16.11
CA GLY A 228 -25.00 -19.69 15.50
C GLY A 228 -24.85 -18.30 16.12
N GLU A 229 -23.87 -18.08 17.01
CA GLU A 229 -23.59 -16.76 17.61
C GLU A 229 -22.92 -15.79 16.63
N GLN A 230 -22.17 -16.32 15.65
CA GLN A 230 -21.54 -15.53 14.59
C GLN A 230 -21.99 -16.04 13.22
N THR A 231 -22.46 -15.12 12.38
CA THR A 231 -22.75 -15.39 10.97
C THR A 231 -21.51 -15.07 10.14
N VAL A 232 -21.23 -15.93 9.14
CA VAL A 232 -20.24 -15.60 8.10
C VAL A 232 -20.85 -14.47 7.28
N GLU A 233 -20.10 -13.37 7.11
CA GLU A 233 -20.55 -12.28 6.24
C GLU A 233 -20.86 -12.83 4.85
N THR A 234 -22.15 -12.89 4.53
CA THR A 234 -22.60 -13.24 3.19
C THR A 234 -22.24 -12.11 2.24
N PRO A 235 -21.86 -12.41 0.99
CA PRO A 235 -21.61 -11.37 -0.02
C PRO A 235 -22.79 -10.40 -0.05
N GLY A 236 -22.50 -9.09 -0.11
CA GLY A 236 -23.48 -8.02 0.12
C GLY A 236 -24.67 -7.97 -0.86
N VAL A 237 -24.69 -8.83 -1.88
CA VAL A 237 -25.81 -9.02 -2.80
C VAL A 237 -26.16 -10.51 -2.81
N VAL A 238 -27.37 -10.85 -2.37
CA VAL A 238 -27.88 -12.23 -2.32
C VAL A 238 -28.89 -12.43 -3.45
N GLU A 239 -28.77 -13.54 -4.18
CA GLU A 239 -29.73 -13.93 -5.21
C GLU A 239 -31.04 -14.42 -4.58
N LYS A 240 -32.17 -14.08 -5.20
CA LYS A 240 -33.45 -14.67 -4.81
C LYS A 240 -33.48 -16.15 -5.23
N PRO A 241 -34.12 -17.03 -4.43
CA PRO A 241 -34.19 -18.45 -4.74
C PRO A 241 -34.94 -18.76 -6.05
N ASP A 242 -35.85 -17.87 -6.46
CA ASP A 242 -36.65 -17.91 -7.67
C ASP A 242 -36.08 -17.04 -8.82
N ALA A 243 -34.79 -16.66 -8.74
CA ALA A 243 -34.17 -15.81 -9.75
C ALA A 243 -34.19 -16.44 -11.15
N ILE A 244 -34.63 -15.66 -12.13
CA ILE A 244 -34.75 -16.06 -13.53
C ILE A 244 -33.43 -15.81 -14.28
N GLN A 245 -33.21 -16.56 -15.36
CA GLN A 245 -32.16 -16.23 -16.33
C GLN A 245 -32.67 -15.16 -17.28
N LEU A 246 -31.81 -14.22 -17.67
CA LEU A 246 -32.18 -13.14 -18.59
C LEU A 246 -32.49 -13.72 -19.98
N PRO A 247 -33.75 -13.62 -20.46
CA PRO A 247 -34.13 -14.23 -21.73
C PRO A 247 -33.71 -13.32 -22.89
N SER A 248 -32.74 -13.77 -23.69
CA SER A 248 -32.27 -13.15 -24.95
C SER A 248 -32.31 -11.61 -24.98
N PRO A 249 -31.33 -10.92 -24.38
CA PRO A 249 -31.40 -9.48 -24.18
C PRO A 249 -31.39 -8.70 -25.50
N LYS A 250 -32.29 -7.73 -25.61
CA LYS A 250 -32.28 -6.71 -26.67
C LYS A 250 -31.33 -5.56 -26.29
N GLY A 251 -31.09 -5.36 -24.99
CA GLY A 251 -30.14 -4.39 -24.47
C GLY A 251 -30.78 -3.04 -24.11
N GLU A 252 -32.07 -3.01 -23.81
CA GLU A 252 -32.72 -1.83 -23.21
C GLU A 252 -32.38 -1.77 -21.72
N VAL A 253 -31.92 -0.62 -21.24
CA VAL A 253 -31.58 -0.42 -19.82
C VAL A 253 -32.34 0.79 -19.28
N SER A 254 -33.13 0.60 -18.22
CA SER A 254 -33.91 1.67 -17.59
C SER A 254 -33.59 1.82 -16.11
N PHE A 255 -33.39 3.07 -15.70
CA PHE A 255 -33.28 3.49 -14.31
C PHE A 255 -34.59 4.19 -13.95
N ASN A 256 -35.32 3.64 -12.96
CA ASN A 256 -36.61 4.13 -12.51
C ASN A 256 -36.52 4.58 -11.05
N ASP A 257 -36.58 5.90 -10.82
CA ASP A 257 -36.44 6.60 -9.55
C ASP A 257 -35.33 6.07 -8.64
N VAL A 258 -34.15 5.83 -9.22
CA VAL A 258 -33.07 5.14 -8.49
C VAL A 258 -32.45 6.06 -7.45
N LYS A 259 -32.53 5.65 -6.19
CA LYS A 259 -31.82 6.27 -5.06
C LYS A 259 -30.83 5.28 -4.47
N PHE A 260 -29.62 5.77 -4.18
CA PHE A 260 -28.57 4.92 -3.65
C PHE A 260 -27.56 5.68 -2.78
N ALA A 261 -27.20 5.07 -1.65
CA ALA A 261 -26.11 5.47 -0.80
C ALA A 261 -25.26 4.24 -0.39
N TYR A 262 -23.93 4.35 -0.44
CA TYR A 262 -23.05 3.26 0.00
C TYR A 262 -23.22 2.93 1.50
N HIS A 263 -23.50 3.94 2.31
CA HIS A 263 -23.78 3.79 3.74
C HIS A 263 -25.05 4.55 4.11
N VAL A 264 -26.13 3.81 4.35
CA VAL A 264 -27.45 4.36 4.71
C VAL A 264 -27.39 5.30 5.94
N LYS A 265 -26.41 5.10 6.84
CA LYS A 265 -26.26 5.88 8.08
C LYS A 265 -25.64 7.28 7.93
N LYS A 266 -24.97 7.61 6.80
CA LYS A 266 -24.25 8.91 6.62
C LYS A 266 -25.04 9.98 5.85
N GLY A 267 -26.32 9.74 5.56
CA GLY A 267 -27.30 10.78 5.21
C GLY A 267 -27.35 11.24 3.75
N ASP A 268 -26.22 11.30 3.03
CA ASP A 268 -26.23 11.84 1.67
C ASP A 268 -26.33 10.74 0.58
N PRO A 269 -27.43 10.68 -0.18
CA PRO A 269 -27.55 9.79 -1.33
C PRO A 269 -26.57 10.20 -2.44
N VAL A 270 -25.82 9.22 -2.95
CA VAL A 270 -24.92 9.41 -4.11
C VAL A 270 -25.73 9.57 -5.39
N LEU A 271 -26.86 8.87 -5.48
CA LEU A 271 -27.85 9.00 -6.53
C LEU A 271 -29.19 9.32 -5.86
N ASP A 272 -29.88 10.35 -6.34
CA ASP A 272 -31.10 10.89 -5.74
C ASP A 272 -32.21 11.01 -6.79
N GLY A 273 -32.84 9.87 -7.12
CA GLY A 273 -34.02 9.81 -7.99
C GLY A 273 -33.68 9.93 -9.47
N ILE A 274 -32.64 9.24 -9.93
CA ILE A 274 -32.26 9.29 -11.36
C ILE A 274 -33.24 8.47 -12.22
N ASN A 275 -33.66 9.06 -13.34
CA ASN A 275 -34.64 8.49 -14.26
C ASN A 275 -34.15 8.62 -15.70
N PHE A 276 -33.76 7.50 -16.33
CA PHE A 276 -33.39 7.49 -17.74
C PHE A 276 -33.50 6.08 -18.35
N THR A 277 -33.77 6.04 -19.64
CA THR A 277 -33.80 4.80 -20.43
C THR A 277 -32.78 4.91 -21.56
N VAL A 278 -32.00 3.85 -21.75
CA VAL A 278 -31.08 3.65 -22.87
C VAL A 278 -31.72 2.67 -23.82
N ALA A 279 -32.06 3.14 -25.02
CA ALA A 279 -32.68 2.31 -26.04
C ALA A 279 -31.66 1.33 -26.66
N PRO A 280 -32.10 0.12 -27.07
CA PRO A 280 -31.24 -0.85 -27.74
C PRO A 280 -30.46 -0.25 -28.91
N GLY A 281 -29.14 -0.49 -28.96
CA GLY A 281 -28.28 -0.05 -30.07
C GLY A 281 -27.96 1.43 -30.14
N THR A 282 -28.33 2.19 -29.11
CA THR A 282 -27.93 3.58 -28.96
C THR A 282 -26.65 3.69 -28.14
N LYS A 283 -25.91 4.78 -28.31
CA LYS A 283 -24.71 5.06 -27.52
C LYS A 283 -25.03 6.16 -26.52
N THR A 284 -25.03 5.81 -25.24
CA THR A 284 -25.28 6.76 -24.16
C THR A 284 -24.01 7.04 -23.36
N ALA A 285 -23.63 8.31 -23.27
CA ALA A 285 -22.52 8.77 -22.44
C ALA A 285 -23.04 9.39 -21.14
N ILE A 286 -22.44 9.02 -20.01
CA ILE A 286 -22.75 9.60 -18.70
C ILE A 286 -21.56 10.48 -18.29
N VAL A 287 -21.81 11.78 -18.15
CA VAL A 287 -20.77 12.79 -17.86
C VAL A 287 -21.12 13.59 -16.59
N GLY A 288 -20.13 14.24 -15.99
CA GLY A 288 -20.33 15.07 -14.81
C GLY A 288 -19.05 15.29 -14.02
N GLU A 289 -19.12 16.08 -12.95
CA GLU A 289 -17.99 16.38 -12.05
C GLU A 289 -17.63 15.20 -11.14
N SER A 290 -16.41 15.16 -10.61
CA SER A 290 -16.02 14.12 -9.64
C SER A 290 -17.04 14.02 -8.49
N GLY A 291 -17.39 12.80 -8.10
CA GLY A 291 -18.43 12.56 -7.08
C GLY A 291 -19.88 12.67 -7.56
N SER A 292 -20.16 12.95 -8.85
CA SER A 292 -21.54 13.08 -9.33
C SER A 292 -22.35 11.77 -9.45
N GLY A 293 -21.71 10.61 -9.23
CA GLY A 293 -22.38 9.29 -9.24
C GLY A 293 -22.16 8.43 -10.49
N LYS A 294 -21.39 8.88 -11.50
CA LYS A 294 -21.11 8.14 -12.77
C LYS A 294 -20.68 6.70 -12.56
N SER A 295 -19.60 6.49 -11.80
CA SER A 295 -19.04 5.16 -11.53
C SER A 295 -19.99 4.32 -10.68
N THR A 296 -20.81 4.97 -9.85
CA THR A 296 -21.84 4.30 -9.05
C THR A 296 -22.97 3.76 -9.93
N SER A 297 -23.42 4.52 -10.94
CA SER A 297 -24.41 4.03 -11.91
C SER A 297 -23.94 2.77 -12.64
N LEU A 298 -22.67 2.72 -13.03
CA LEU A 298 -22.07 1.52 -13.63
C LEU A 298 -21.97 0.35 -12.64
N LYS A 299 -21.58 0.61 -11.39
CA LYS A 299 -21.51 -0.43 -10.34
C LYS A 299 -22.90 -1.03 -10.01
N LEU A 300 -23.95 -0.20 -10.03
CA LEU A 300 -25.33 -0.66 -9.83
C LEU A 300 -25.84 -1.47 -11.02
N LEU A 301 -25.49 -1.09 -12.26
CA LEU A 301 -25.83 -1.86 -13.46
C LEU A 301 -25.22 -3.27 -13.43
N PHE A 302 -24.00 -3.41 -12.91
CA PHE A 302 -23.34 -4.71 -12.69
C PHE A 302 -23.83 -5.46 -11.43
N ARG A 303 -24.77 -4.87 -10.71
CA ARG A 303 -25.31 -5.35 -9.43
C ARG A 303 -24.19 -5.73 -8.45
N PHE A 304 -23.21 -4.82 -8.28
CA PHE A 304 -22.25 -4.90 -7.16
C PHE A 304 -22.90 -4.47 -5.84
N TYR A 305 -23.93 -3.63 -5.94
CA TYR A 305 -24.79 -3.20 -4.85
C TYR A 305 -26.23 -3.22 -5.34
N ASP A 306 -27.17 -3.45 -4.42
CA ASP A 306 -28.59 -3.23 -4.70
C ASP A 306 -28.96 -1.76 -4.44
N VAL A 307 -29.98 -1.28 -5.15
CA VAL A 307 -30.51 0.08 -4.98
C VAL A 307 -31.22 0.23 -3.63
N THR A 308 -31.16 1.43 -3.04
CA THR A 308 -31.86 1.73 -1.77
C THR A 308 -33.35 1.95 -2.02
N ASP A 309 -33.68 2.63 -3.11
CA ASP A 309 -35.05 2.89 -3.56
C ASP A 309 -35.08 2.92 -5.10
N GLY A 310 -36.26 2.66 -5.68
CA GLY A 310 -36.46 2.53 -7.11
C GLY A 310 -36.11 1.15 -7.68
N SER A 311 -35.86 1.10 -8.99
CA SER A 311 -35.47 -0.13 -9.71
C SER A 311 -34.58 0.17 -10.92
N ILE A 312 -33.71 -0.79 -11.24
CA ILE A 312 -32.99 -0.81 -12.51
C ILE A 312 -33.48 -2.05 -13.25
N THR A 313 -33.87 -1.88 -14.50
CA THR A 313 -34.37 -2.97 -15.35
C THR A 313 -33.54 -3.13 -16.61
N ILE A 314 -33.39 -4.36 -17.06
CA ILE A 314 -32.84 -4.72 -18.38
C ILE A 314 -33.94 -5.44 -19.15
N ASP A 315 -34.30 -4.92 -20.32
CA ASP A 315 -35.40 -5.44 -21.16
C ASP A 315 -36.69 -5.69 -20.37
N GLY A 316 -36.99 -4.79 -19.42
CA GLY A 316 -38.17 -4.85 -18.55
C GLY A 316 -38.03 -5.72 -17.29
N HIS A 317 -36.94 -6.47 -17.11
CA HIS A 317 -36.72 -7.32 -15.94
C HIS A 317 -35.85 -6.59 -14.90
N ASP A 318 -36.28 -6.58 -13.63
CA ASP A 318 -35.50 -5.98 -12.54
C ASP A 318 -34.21 -6.77 -12.28
N LEU A 319 -33.10 -6.07 -12.08
CA LEU A 319 -31.80 -6.68 -11.80
C LEU A 319 -31.84 -7.61 -10.57
N ARG A 320 -32.71 -7.34 -9.60
CA ARG A 320 -32.86 -8.13 -8.37
C ARG A 320 -33.46 -9.51 -8.60
N ASP A 321 -34.23 -9.67 -9.67
CA ASP A 321 -34.92 -10.91 -10.01
C ASP A 321 -34.09 -11.80 -10.96
N LEU A 322 -32.96 -11.29 -11.45
CA LEU A 322 -32.07 -12.00 -12.36
C LEU A 322 -30.96 -12.75 -11.60
N LYS A 323 -30.54 -13.90 -12.13
CA LYS A 323 -29.30 -14.58 -11.72
C LYS A 323 -28.07 -13.75 -12.12
N LEU A 324 -27.11 -13.59 -11.22
CA LEU A 324 -25.92 -12.75 -11.42
C LEU A 324 -25.04 -13.26 -12.56
N GLU A 325 -24.91 -14.58 -12.71
CA GLU A 325 -24.15 -15.20 -13.80
C GLU A 325 -24.76 -14.85 -15.16
N SER A 326 -26.09 -14.99 -15.28
CA SER A 326 -26.83 -14.65 -16.49
C SER A 326 -26.79 -13.14 -16.80
N LEU A 327 -26.89 -12.30 -15.77
CA LEU A 327 -26.75 -10.85 -15.92
C LEU A 327 -25.36 -10.47 -16.44
N ARG A 328 -24.30 -10.92 -15.75
CA ARG A 328 -22.93 -10.48 -16.02
C ARG A 328 -22.33 -11.08 -17.29
N SER A 329 -22.75 -12.27 -17.70
CA SER A 329 -22.35 -12.86 -18.99
C SER A 329 -22.83 -12.03 -20.19
N ASN A 330 -23.88 -11.22 -20.03
CA ASN A 330 -24.41 -10.34 -21.07
C ASN A 330 -23.88 -8.89 -20.99
N ILE A 331 -23.03 -8.55 -20.02
CA ILE A 331 -22.49 -7.20 -19.87
C ILE A 331 -20.96 -7.24 -19.93
N GLY A 332 -20.39 -6.60 -20.95
CA GLY A 332 -18.95 -6.35 -21.04
C GLY A 332 -18.57 -5.01 -20.39
N VAL A 333 -17.49 -4.99 -19.61
CA VAL A 333 -16.92 -3.77 -19.03
C VAL A 333 -15.45 -3.63 -19.38
N VAL A 334 -15.05 -2.41 -19.71
CA VAL A 334 -13.65 -2.01 -19.84
C VAL A 334 -13.34 -1.05 -18.69
N PRO A 335 -12.70 -1.49 -17.60
CA PRO A 335 -12.32 -0.61 -16.51
C PRO A 335 -11.28 0.43 -16.95
N GLN A 336 -11.26 1.57 -16.26
CA GLN A 336 -10.26 2.62 -16.49
C GLN A 336 -8.84 2.09 -16.25
N ASP A 337 -8.63 1.42 -15.11
CA ASP A 337 -7.39 0.73 -14.78
C ASP A 337 -7.52 -0.75 -15.05
N THR A 338 -6.76 -1.21 -16.05
CA THR A 338 -6.67 -2.62 -16.40
C THR A 338 -5.60 -3.29 -15.56
N VAL A 339 -6.01 -4.30 -14.79
CA VAL A 339 -5.10 -5.26 -14.16
C VAL A 339 -4.91 -6.44 -15.11
N LEU A 340 -3.65 -6.78 -15.37
CA LEU A 340 -3.26 -8.00 -16.07
C LEU A 340 -2.64 -8.96 -15.06
N PHE A 341 -3.01 -10.23 -15.15
CA PHE A 341 -2.40 -11.26 -14.33
C PHE A 341 -0.94 -11.47 -14.75
N ASN A 342 -0.11 -11.85 -13.78
CA ASN A 342 1.29 -12.26 -13.98
C ASN A 342 1.37 -13.60 -14.75
N ALA A 343 0.97 -13.57 -16.02
CA ALA A 343 0.78 -14.73 -16.90
C ALA A 343 0.96 -14.32 -18.36
N THR A 344 0.76 -15.23 -19.31
CA THR A 344 0.87 -14.94 -20.74
C THR A 344 -0.25 -14.00 -21.21
N ILE A 345 -0.05 -13.33 -22.34
CA ILE A 345 -1.10 -12.52 -23.00
C ILE A 345 -2.29 -13.42 -23.36
N MET A 346 -2.03 -14.61 -23.91
CA MET A 346 -3.08 -15.59 -24.25
C MET A 346 -3.94 -15.94 -23.03
N TYR A 347 -3.31 -16.30 -21.90
CA TYR A 347 -4.03 -16.59 -20.66
C TYR A 347 -4.91 -15.41 -20.21
N ASN A 348 -4.35 -14.20 -20.25
CA ASN A 348 -5.09 -13.00 -19.89
C ASN A 348 -6.32 -12.76 -20.80
N LEU A 349 -6.22 -13.10 -22.09
CA LEU A 349 -7.30 -12.96 -23.06
C LEU A 349 -8.39 -14.03 -22.89
N LEU A 350 -7.98 -15.29 -22.71
CA LEU A 350 -8.88 -16.42 -22.45
C LEU A 350 -9.56 -16.35 -21.08
N TYR A 351 -8.99 -15.61 -20.13
CA TYR A 351 -9.61 -15.42 -18.80
C TYR A 351 -11.06 -14.90 -18.87
N ALA A 352 -11.42 -14.14 -19.92
CA ALA A 352 -12.76 -13.61 -20.08
C ALA A 352 -13.77 -14.66 -20.59
N ARG A 353 -13.30 -15.67 -21.33
CA ARG A 353 -14.11 -16.80 -21.82
C ARG A 353 -13.18 -18.02 -22.00
N PRO A 354 -13.10 -18.91 -20.99
CA PRO A 354 -12.19 -20.06 -21.02
C PRO A 354 -12.44 -21.01 -22.20
N ASP A 355 -13.68 -21.09 -22.68
CA ASP A 355 -14.09 -21.95 -23.79
C ASP A 355 -13.81 -21.35 -25.17
N ALA A 356 -13.19 -20.16 -25.24
CA ALA A 356 -12.86 -19.50 -26.51
C ALA A 356 -11.74 -20.24 -27.24
N THR A 357 -11.87 -20.39 -28.56
CA THR A 357 -10.77 -20.93 -29.38
C THR A 357 -9.70 -19.86 -29.62
N GLU A 358 -8.47 -20.28 -29.93
CA GLU A 358 -7.39 -19.34 -30.26
C GLU A 358 -7.74 -18.44 -31.46
N ALA A 359 -8.47 -19.00 -32.45
CA ALA A 359 -8.94 -18.24 -33.61
C ALA A 359 -9.86 -17.08 -33.19
N ASP A 360 -10.78 -17.32 -32.24
CA ASP A 360 -11.65 -16.27 -31.70
C ASP A 360 -10.85 -15.16 -31.02
N VAL A 361 -9.80 -15.54 -30.28
CA VAL A 361 -8.91 -14.60 -29.60
C VAL A 361 -8.16 -13.72 -30.61
N TYR A 362 -7.71 -14.31 -31.73
CA TYR A 362 -7.01 -13.57 -32.78
C TYR A 362 -7.94 -12.58 -33.48
N GLU A 363 -9.17 -12.99 -33.83
CA GLU A 363 -10.15 -12.09 -34.44
C GLU A 363 -10.54 -10.96 -33.49
N ALA A 364 -10.72 -11.23 -32.20
CA ALA A 364 -10.96 -10.21 -31.20
C ALA A 364 -9.79 -9.22 -31.07
N CYS A 365 -8.54 -9.70 -31.15
CA CYS A 365 -7.34 -8.86 -31.10
C CYS A 365 -7.18 -8.00 -32.35
N LYS A 366 -7.58 -8.50 -33.52
CA LYS A 366 -7.62 -7.74 -34.78
C LYS A 366 -8.67 -6.65 -34.69
N ALA A 367 -9.89 -6.97 -34.24
CA ALA A 367 -10.96 -6.00 -34.03
C ALA A 367 -10.59 -4.92 -33.00
N ALA A 368 -9.76 -5.25 -32.00
CA ALA A 368 -9.24 -4.29 -31.03
C ALA A 368 -7.98 -3.52 -31.49
N ASN A 369 -7.47 -3.79 -32.70
CA ASN A 369 -6.25 -3.23 -33.26
C ASN A 369 -5.02 -3.38 -32.35
N ILE A 370 -4.80 -4.60 -31.84
CA ILE A 370 -3.63 -4.94 -31.00
C ILE A 370 -2.88 -6.19 -31.51
N HIS A 371 -3.47 -6.97 -32.41
CA HIS A 371 -2.90 -8.21 -32.93
C HIS A 371 -1.47 -8.04 -33.47
N GLU A 372 -1.25 -7.08 -34.38
CA GLU A 372 0.08 -6.81 -34.95
C GLU A 372 1.10 -6.43 -33.89
N ARG A 373 0.68 -5.68 -32.88
CA ARG A 373 1.56 -5.28 -31.78
C ARG A 373 1.96 -6.48 -30.92
N ILE A 374 1.04 -7.40 -30.66
CA ILE A 374 1.31 -8.63 -29.90
C ILE A 374 2.31 -9.50 -30.67
N LEU A 375 2.15 -9.63 -31.99
CA LEU A 375 3.08 -10.40 -32.84
C LEU A 375 4.50 -9.83 -32.87
N ASN A 376 4.65 -8.52 -32.65
CA ASN A 376 5.96 -7.87 -32.55
C ASN A 376 6.66 -8.09 -31.19
N PHE A 377 6.02 -8.73 -30.22
CA PHE A 377 6.69 -9.13 -28.99
C PHE A 377 7.54 -10.39 -29.19
N PRO A 378 8.62 -10.59 -28.40
CA PRO A 378 9.55 -11.71 -28.58
C PRO A 378 8.87 -13.09 -28.64
N ASP A 379 7.86 -13.30 -27.80
CA ASP A 379 7.13 -14.58 -27.70
C ASP A 379 5.68 -14.47 -28.19
N GLY A 380 5.34 -13.41 -28.94
CA GLY A 380 3.97 -13.19 -29.42
C GLY A 380 2.92 -13.22 -28.31
N TYR A 381 1.89 -14.07 -28.47
CA TYR A 381 0.82 -14.28 -27.49
C TYR A 381 1.26 -15.01 -26.20
N GLU A 382 2.40 -15.70 -26.23
CA GLU A 382 2.99 -16.38 -25.07
C GLU A 382 3.86 -15.44 -24.23
N THR A 383 4.03 -14.18 -24.65
CA THR A 383 4.73 -13.16 -23.88
C THR A 383 4.11 -13.00 -22.50
N LYS A 384 4.93 -13.11 -21.45
CA LYS A 384 4.50 -12.93 -20.07
C LYS A 384 4.34 -11.45 -19.73
N VAL A 385 3.17 -11.08 -19.23
CA VAL A 385 2.82 -9.71 -18.81
C VAL A 385 2.52 -9.68 -17.31
N GLY A 386 2.41 -8.47 -16.76
CA GLY A 386 2.12 -8.23 -15.33
C GLY A 386 3.21 -7.38 -14.66
N GLU A 387 3.25 -7.37 -13.34
CA GLU A 387 4.21 -6.57 -12.55
C GLU A 387 5.66 -6.97 -12.77
N ARG A 388 5.90 -8.28 -12.99
CA ARG A 388 7.23 -8.86 -13.25
C ARG A 388 7.47 -9.19 -14.74
N GLY A 389 6.48 -8.97 -15.59
CA GLY A 389 6.54 -9.28 -17.02
C GLY A 389 6.80 -8.05 -17.89
N LEU A 390 6.60 -8.20 -19.20
CA LEU A 390 6.64 -7.08 -20.14
C LEU A 390 5.55 -6.05 -19.78
N LYS A 391 5.96 -4.80 -19.58
CA LYS A 391 5.04 -3.70 -19.27
C LYS A 391 4.40 -3.21 -20.56
N LEU A 392 3.08 -3.33 -20.64
CA LEU A 392 2.27 -2.73 -21.71
C LEU A 392 2.01 -1.25 -21.41
N SER A 393 2.09 -0.41 -22.44
CA SER A 393 1.66 0.98 -22.35
C SER A 393 0.17 1.09 -21.98
N GLY A 394 -0.28 2.25 -21.50
CA GLY A 394 -1.68 2.46 -21.13
C GLY A 394 -2.66 2.17 -22.28
N GLY A 395 -2.32 2.63 -23.50
CA GLY A 395 -3.13 2.38 -24.70
C GLY A 395 -3.16 0.91 -25.12
N GLU A 396 -2.04 0.19 -25.01
CA GLU A 396 -1.98 -1.25 -25.27
C GLU A 396 -2.78 -2.04 -24.25
N ARG A 397 -2.74 -1.65 -22.96
CA ARG A 397 -3.57 -2.28 -21.92
C ARG A 397 -5.05 -2.11 -22.22
N GLN A 398 -5.49 -0.90 -22.58
CA GLN A 398 -6.90 -0.65 -22.93
C GLN A 398 -7.35 -1.45 -24.16
N ARG A 399 -6.52 -1.52 -25.22
CA ARG A 399 -6.83 -2.33 -26.41
C ARG A 399 -6.86 -3.83 -26.08
N SER A 400 -5.97 -4.30 -25.20
CA SER A 400 -5.98 -5.69 -24.73
C SER A 400 -7.31 -6.03 -24.02
N VAL A 401 -7.80 -5.17 -23.13
CA VAL A 401 -9.11 -5.38 -22.49
C VAL A 401 -10.27 -5.30 -23.47
N ARG A 402 -10.21 -4.37 -24.43
CA ARG A 402 -11.21 -4.33 -25.50
C ARG A 402 -11.26 -5.67 -26.24
N SER A 403 -10.11 -6.27 -26.53
CA SER A 403 -10.07 -7.62 -27.10
C SER A 403 -10.67 -8.68 -26.17
N LYS A 404 -10.45 -8.59 -24.84
CA LYS A 404 -11.11 -9.49 -23.87
C LYS A 404 -12.62 -9.40 -23.98
N MET A 405 -13.15 -8.19 -23.98
CA MET A 405 -14.59 -7.92 -24.09
C MET A 405 -15.16 -8.44 -25.41
N LEU A 406 -14.46 -8.22 -26.53
CA LEU A 406 -14.88 -8.69 -27.85
C LEU A 406 -14.82 -10.21 -27.99
N SER A 407 -13.91 -10.87 -27.27
CA SER A 407 -13.83 -12.33 -27.24
C SER A 407 -14.91 -12.95 -26.34
N SER A 408 -15.23 -12.33 -25.20
CA SER A 408 -16.20 -12.89 -24.24
C SER A 408 -17.65 -12.63 -24.62
N ALA A 409 -17.93 -11.47 -25.22
CA ALA A 409 -19.26 -11.14 -25.67
C ALA A 409 -19.45 -11.69 -27.08
N SER A 410 -20.46 -12.53 -27.29
CA SER A 410 -21.23 -12.42 -28.53
C SER A 410 -21.97 -11.09 -28.41
N PRO A 411 -21.54 -9.98 -29.04
CA PRO A 411 -22.24 -8.72 -28.89
C PRO A 411 -23.50 -8.86 -29.72
N LYS A 412 -24.57 -9.44 -29.14
CA LYS A 412 -25.90 -9.45 -29.75
C LYS A 412 -26.58 -8.09 -29.62
N VAL A 413 -25.95 -7.12 -28.96
CA VAL A 413 -26.46 -5.76 -28.84
C VAL A 413 -25.93 -4.90 -29.98
N ALA A 414 -26.71 -4.98 -31.06
CA ALA A 414 -27.09 -3.91 -31.98
C ALA A 414 -26.04 -3.24 -32.88
N GLN A 415 -26.44 -3.15 -34.15
CA GLN A 415 -25.83 -2.29 -35.16
C GLN A 415 -25.69 -0.86 -34.60
N PRO A 416 -24.56 -0.17 -34.88
CA PRO A 416 -24.35 1.18 -34.41
C PRO A 416 -25.37 2.11 -35.06
N SER A 417 -26.45 2.44 -34.34
CA SER A 417 -27.27 3.59 -34.67
C SER A 417 -26.47 4.85 -34.32
N GLN A 418 -26.54 5.89 -35.16
CA GLN A 418 -25.80 7.14 -34.95
C GLN A 418 -26.39 8.02 -33.83
N SER A 419 -27.43 7.58 -33.13
CA SER A 419 -28.02 8.31 -32.00
C SER A 419 -27.10 8.22 -30.79
N HIS A 420 -26.41 9.33 -30.53
CA HIS A 420 -25.59 9.54 -29.34
C HIS A 420 -26.37 10.40 -28.36
N GLN A 421 -26.63 9.87 -27.17
CA GLN A 421 -27.23 10.63 -26.08
C GLN A 421 -26.17 10.89 -25.01
N ILE A 422 -26.11 12.11 -24.48
CA ILE A 422 -25.27 12.48 -23.35
C ILE A 422 -26.19 12.80 -22.17
N ILE A 423 -25.89 12.22 -21.01
CA ILE A 423 -26.59 12.44 -19.74
C ILE A 423 -25.61 13.12 -18.77
N VAL A 424 -25.96 14.31 -18.32
CA VAL A 424 -25.13 15.11 -17.41
C VAL A 424 -25.61 14.91 -15.97
N LEU A 425 -24.77 14.28 -15.15
CA LEU A 425 -25.00 14.06 -13.72
C LEU A 425 -24.32 15.14 -12.89
N HIS A 426 -25.07 15.72 -11.96
CA HIS A 426 -24.55 16.63 -10.93
C HIS A 426 -25.24 16.35 -9.59
N LYS A 427 -24.44 16.14 -8.53
CA LYS A 427 -24.92 15.83 -7.17
C LYS A 427 -26.00 14.74 -7.14
N GLY A 428 -25.77 13.64 -7.85
CA GLY A 428 -26.68 12.50 -7.88
C GLY A 428 -27.96 12.68 -8.67
N LYS A 429 -28.12 13.78 -9.42
CA LYS A 429 -29.29 14.07 -10.27
C LYS A 429 -28.91 14.26 -11.73
N ILE A 430 -29.83 13.97 -12.63
CA ILE A 430 -29.72 14.30 -14.05
C ILE A 430 -30.14 15.75 -14.23
N VAL A 431 -29.23 16.59 -14.72
CA VAL A 431 -29.48 18.02 -14.92
C VAL A 431 -29.74 18.36 -16.38
N GLU A 432 -28.98 17.74 -17.29
CA GLU A 432 -29.07 17.98 -18.73
C GLU A 432 -29.05 16.65 -19.49
N ARG A 433 -29.74 16.61 -20.62
CA ARG A 433 -29.75 15.48 -21.56
C ARG A 433 -29.90 15.99 -22.99
N GLY A 434 -29.17 15.39 -23.92
CA GLY A 434 -29.26 15.75 -25.33
C GLY A 434 -28.08 15.24 -26.14
N THR A 435 -27.99 15.70 -27.38
CA THR A 435 -26.80 15.49 -28.23
C THR A 435 -25.69 16.49 -27.87
N HIS A 436 -24.47 16.23 -28.32
CA HIS A 436 -23.33 17.14 -28.08
C HIS A 436 -23.62 18.58 -28.54
N ASN A 437 -24.20 18.73 -29.73
CA ASN A 437 -24.51 20.04 -30.31
C ASN A 437 -25.62 20.76 -29.53
N GLU A 438 -26.65 20.04 -29.09
CA GLU A 438 -27.73 20.60 -28.26
C GLU A 438 -27.20 21.09 -26.91
N LEU A 439 -26.35 20.30 -26.25
CA LEU A 439 -25.80 20.64 -24.95
C LEU A 439 -24.81 21.82 -25.02
N LEU A 440 -24.06 21.95 -26.12
CA LEU A 440 -23.23 23.13 -26.37
C LEU A 440 -24.09 24.37 -26.62
N ALA A 441 -25.15 24.25 -27.43
CA ALA A 441 -26.06 25.36 -27.72
C ALA A 441 -26.83 25.85 -26.48
N GLN A 442 -27.14 24.95 -25.54
CA GLN A 442 -27.79 25.29 -24.27
C GLN A 442 -26.90 26.11 -23.32
N GLY A 443 -25.57 26.11 -23.52
CA GLY A 443 -24.64 26.85 -22.66
C GLY A 443 -24.67 26.41 -21.18
N GLY A 444 -25.07 25.16 -20.91
CA GLY A 444 -25.25 24.62 -19.57
C GLY A 444 -23.96 24.15 -18.89
N ARG A 445 -24.11 23.26 -17.91
CA ARG A 445 -22.99 22.61 -17.20
C ARG A 445 -22.12 21.77 -18.12
N TYR A 446 -22.72 21.13 -19.13
CA TYR A 446 -21.94 20.42 -20.14
C TYR A 446 -20.95 21.34 -20.86
N HIS A 447 -21.42 22.51 -21.29
CA HIS A 447 -20.59 23.52 -21.95
C HIS A 447 -19.43 23.97 -21.05
N ALA A 448 -19.72 24.28 -19.78
CA ALA A 448 -18.68 24.68 -18.82
C ALA A 448 -17.62 23.59 -18.59
N MET A 449 -18.01 22.30 -18.58
CA MET A 449 -17.05 21.20 -18.50
C MET A 449 -16.22 21.08 -19.78
N TRP A 450 -16.85 21.23 -20.94
CA TRP A 450 -16.20 21.19 -22.24
C TRP A 450 -15.14 22.29 -22.41
N GLU A 451 -15.46 23.53 -22.03
CA GLU A 451 -14.49 24.64 -22.05
C GLU A 451 -13.30 24.39 -21.11
N LYS A 452 -13.56 23.88 -19.91
CA LYS A 452 -12.49 23.51 -18.97
C LYS A 452 -11.58 22.42 -19.57
N GLN A 453 -12.15 21.39 -20.18
CA GLN A 453 -11.39 20.28 -20.74
C GLN A 453 -10.55 20.72 -21.95
N THR A 454 -11.13 21.46 -22.88
CA THR A 454 -10.41 21.99 -24.05
C THR A 454 -9.30 22.96 -23.65
N THR A 455 -9.49 23.74 -22.59
CA THR A 455 -8.44 24.61 -22.04
C THR A 455 -7.29 23.80 -21.45
N ILE A 456 -7.59 22.71 -20.72
CA ILE A 456 -6.57 21.81 -20.17
C ILE A 456 -5.78 21.13 -21.30
N GLU A 457 -6.47 20.61 -22.32
CA GLU A 457 -5.82 19.94 -23.46
C GLU A 457 -4.91 20.88 -24.26
N LYS A 458 -5.31 22.15 -24.44
CA LYS A 458 -4.45 23.16 -25.06
C LYS A 458 -3.19 23.41 -24.24
N LYS A 459 -3.33 23.61 -22.93
CA LYS A 459 -2.18 23.81 -22.01
C LYS A 459 -1.25 22.60 -21.98
N GLU A 460 -1.78 21.39 -22.02
CA GLU A 460 -0.95 20.17 -22.06
C GLU A 460 -0.19 20.02 -23.39
N LYS A 461 -0.80 20.39 -24.51
CA LYS A 461 -0.13 20.42 -25.82
C LYS A 461 0.99 21.46 -25.85
N GLU A 462 0.69 22.70 -25.44
CA GLU A 462 1.68 23.78 -25.35
C GLU A 462 2.87 23.37 -24.46
N LYS A 463 2.59 22.71 -23.32
CA LYS A 463 3.65 22.21 -22.43
C LYS A 463 4.50 21.12 -23.07
N LYS A 464 3.91 20.18 -23.81
CA LYS A 464 4.65 19.12 -24.51
C LYS A 464 5.49 19.66 -25.67
N GLU A 465 5.00 20.68 -26.36
CA GLU A 465 5.76 21.36 -27.43
C GLU A 465 6.98 22.07 -26.85
N LEU A 466 6.82 22.80 -25.74
CA LEU A 466 7.93 23.45 -25.02
C LEU A 466 8.95 22.45 -24.44
N GLU A 467 8.50 21.31 -23.90
CA GLU A 467 9.39 20.24 -23.39
C GLU A 467 10.11 19.50 -24.54
N GLY A 468 9.48 19.36 -25.70
CA GLY A 468 10.08 18.80 -26.91
C GLY A 468 11.20 19.70 -27.46
N GLU A 469 10.93 21.00 -27.60
CA GLU A 469 11.90 21.99 -28.09
C GLU A 469 13.12 22.15 -27.16
N ALA A 470 12.92 22.04 -25.83
CA ALA A 470 14.01 22.05 -24.85
C ALA A 470 14.92 20.81 -24.93
N SER A 471 14.41 19.66 -25.42
CA SER A 471 15.20 18.45 -25.60
C SER A 471 16.07 18.46 -26.87
N GLU A 472 15.62 19.17 -27.92
CA GLU A 472 16.38 19.33 -29.17
C GLU A 472 17.47 20.42 -29.06
N THR A 473 17.24 21.46 -28.26
CA THR A 473 18.23 22.53 -28.02
C THR A 473 19.35 22.16 -27.03
N GLY A 474 19.19 21.08 -26.25
CA GLY A 474 20.21 20.57 -25.33
C GLY A 474 21.23 19.59 -25.94
N SER A 475 21.13 19.29 -27.24
CA SER A 475 22.02 18.37 -27.96
C SER A 475 22.84 19.03 -29.08
N GLN A 476 22.91 20.37 -29.11
CA GLN A 476 23.80 21.12 -30.01
C GLN A 476 25.00 21.69 -29.27
#